data_AF-A0A7S3X033-F1
#
_entry.id   AF-A0A7S3X033-F1
#
_cell.length_a   1.000
_cell.length_b   1.000
_cell.length_c   1.000
_cell.angle_alpha   90.00
_cell.angle_beta   90.00
_cell.angle_gamma   90.00
#
_symmetry.space_group_name_H-M   'P 1'
#
loop_
_entity.id
_entity.type
_entity.pdbx_description
1 polymer ?
#
loop_
_entity_poly.entity_id
_entity_poly.type
_entity_poly.pdbx_seq_one_letter_code
_entity_poly.pdbx_strand_id
1 'polypeptide(L)'
;GDAVILKEKKRKETVCIALTTEEADAEDKNILMNKVVRRNLRVRMGDVVSVHPCPNDVPNATKIHVLPFADSIEGITGNITQTYLIPYFKDCYRPVKKGDTFIVRGGF
;
A
#
# COMPACT_ATOMS: atom_id res chain seq x y z
N GLY A 1 1.37 -12.34 9.06
CA GLY A 1 0.50 -11.18 9.35
C GLY A 1 1.28 -10.03 9.95
N ASP A 2 2.60 -10.00 9.76
CA ASP A 2 3.47 -9.04 10.43
C ASP A 2 3.70 -7.82 9.56
N ALA A 3 3.89 -6.66 10.19
CA ALA A 3 4.30 -5.46 9.48
C ALA A 3 5.77 -5.55 9.06
N VAL A 4 6.01 -5.31 7.77
CA VAL A 4 7.35 -5.31 7.18
C VAL A 4 7.63 -4.00 6.45
N ILE A 5 8.89 -3.59 6.48
CA ILE A 5 9.39 -2.45 5.71
C ILE A 5 10.04 -3.01 4.44
N LEU A 6 9.47 -2.64 3.29
CA LEU A 6 10.06 -2.91 1.99
C LEU A 6 10.93 -1.73 1.59
N LYS A 7 12.17 -1.99 1.16
CA LYS A 7 13.10 -0.96 0.68
C LYS A 7 13.64 -1.30 -0.71
N GLU A 8 13.84 -0.26 -1.52
CA GLU A 8 14.50 -0.31 -2.82
C GLU A 8 15.79 0.52 -2.78
N LYS A 9 16.71 0.27 -3.73
CA LYS A 9 18.05 0.87 -3.79
C LYS A 9 18.05 2.41 -3.90
N LYS A 10 17.02 3.06 -4.46
CA LYS A 10 16.90 4.52 -4.64
C LYS A 10 16.19 5.23 -3.48
N ARG A 11 16.31 4.71 -2.26
CA ARG A 11 15.78 5.32 -1.02
C ARG A 11 14.25 5.43 -0.97
N LYS A 12 13.55 4.59 -1.73
CA LYS A 12 12.09 4.43 -1.60
C LYS A 12 11.80 3.25 -0.69
N GLU A 13 10.85 3.47 0.21
CA GLU A 13 10.46 2.47 1.18
C GLU A 13 8.98 2.62 1.52
N THR A 14 8.29 1.51 1.74
CA THR A 14 6.87 1.46 2.13
C THR A 14 6.69 0.41 3.23
N VAL A 15 5.53 0.43 3.90
CA VAL A 15 5.17 -0.52 4.95
C VAL A 15 4.04 -1.40 4.43
N CYS A 16 4.17 -2.71 4.60
CA CYS A 16 3.19 -3.71 4.13
C CYS A 16 2.94 -4.75 5.21
N ILE A 17 1.85 -5.49 5.08
CA ILE A 17 1.59 -6.68 5.91
C ILE A 17 2.03 -7.91 5.12
N ALA A 18 2.93 -8.71 5.71
CA ALA A 18 3.40 -9.96 5.12
C ALA A 18 2.38 -11.08 5.35
N LEU A 19 2.01 -11.75 4.27
CA LEU A 19 1.11 -12.90 4.24
C LEU A 19 1.80 -14.06 3.53
N THR A 20 1.52 -15.28 3.99
CA THR A 20 1.89 -16.51 3.28
C THR A 20 0.92 -16.72 2.12
N THR A 21 1.42 -17.29 1.02
CA THR A 21 0.60 -17.65 -0.15
C THR A 21 0.83 -19.12 -0.49
N GLU A 22 -0.21 -19.78 -1.00
CA GLU A 22 -0.15 -21.16 -1.51
C GLU A 22 -0.14 -21.18 -3.06
N GLU A 23 0.02 -20.02 -3.70
CA GLU A 23 0.08 -19.92 -5.16
C GLU A 23 1.26 -20.71 -5.72
N ALA A 24 1.00 -21.55 -6.73
CA ALA A 24 1.99 -22.45 -7.31
C ALA A 24 3.21 -21.73 -7.92
N ASP A 25 3.05 -20.46 -8.31
CA ASP A 25 4.10 -19.63 -8.91
C ASP A 25 4.92 -18.86 -7.85
N ALA A 26 4.59 -19.02 -6.56
CA ALA A 26 5.30 -18.37 -5.46
C ALA A 26 6.56 -19.15 -5.09
N GLU A 27 7.66 -18.87 -5.80
CA GLU A 27 8.98 -19.39 -5.42
C GLU A 27 9.47 -18.73 -4.12
N ASP A 28 10.18 -19.49 -3.27
CA ASP A 28 10.75 -19.02 -1.98
C ASP A 28 11.59 -17.72 -2.08
N LYS A 29 12.20 -17.47 -3.24
CA LYS A 29 13.07 -16.30 -3.47
C LYS A 29 12.31 -15.07 -3.95
N ASN A 30 11.02 -15.20 -4.22
CA ASN A 30 10.20 -14.16 -4.83
C ASN A 30 9.23 -13.58 -3.80
N ILE A 31 8.92 -12.30 -3.97
CA ILE A 31 7.86 -11.63 -3.20
C ILE A 31 6.76 -11.18 -4.15
N LEU A 32 5.53 -11.59 -3.84
CA LEU A 32 4.35 -11.15 -4.58
C LEU A 32 3.83 -9.84 -3.96
N MET A 33 3.60 -8.86 -4.81
CA MET A 33 3.02 -7.58 -4.42
C MET A 33 2.22 -6.99 -5.57
N ASN A 34 1.26 -6.11 -5.24
CA ASN A 34 0.42 -5.49 -6.27
C ASN A 34 1.14 -4.35 -7.02
N LYS A 35 0.50 -3.85 -8.08
CA LYS A 35 1.02 -2.73 -8.90
C LYS A 35 1.24 -1.44 -8.10
N VAL A 36 0.42 -1.20 -7.08
CA VAL A 36 0.48 0.01 -6.25
C VAL A 36 1.75 0.03 -5.40
N VAL A 37 2.06 -1.07 -4.71
CA VAL A 37 3.28 -1.21 -3.89
C VAL A 37 4.53 -1.08 -4.76
N ARG A 38 4.55 -1.73 -5.94
CA ARG A 38 5.67 -1.57 -6.89
C ARG A 38 5.86 -0.13 -7.34
N ARG A 39 4.77 0.60 -7.62
CA ARG A 39 4.83 2.02 -8.00
C ARG A 39 5.38 2.89 -6.88
N ASN A 40 4.97 2.64 -5.63
CA ASN A 40 5.47 3.38 -4.46
C ASN A 40 6.97 3.14 -4.24
N LEU A 41 7.44 1.90 -4.44
CA LEU A 41 8.86 1.51 -4.37
C LEU A 41 9.67 1.89 -5.62
N ARG A 42 9.01 2.24 -6.74
CA ARG A 42 9.62 2.49 -8.06
C ARG A 42 10.37 1.29 -8.65
N VAL A 43 9.81 0.09 -8.47
CA VAL A 43 10.33 -1.17 -9.01
C VAL A 43 9.46 -1.74 -10.13
N ARG A 44 10.04 -2.63 -10.93
CA ARG A 44 9.40 -3.46 -11.95
C ARG A 44 9.44 -4.94 -11.53
N MET A 45 8.77 -5.80 -12.29
CA MET A 45 8.90 -7.24 -12.08
C MET A 45 10.34 -7.68 -12.37
N GLY A 46 10.89 -8.54 -11.50
CA GLY A 46 12.28 -8.99 -11.57
C GLY A 46 13.29 -8.09 -10.84
N ASP A 47 12.90 -6.89 -10.40
CA ASP A 47 13.76 -6.07 -9.55
C ASP A 47 13.87 -6.67 -8.15
N VAL A 48 15.05 -6.51 -7.54
CA VAL A 48 15.33 -6.98 -6.17
C VAL A 48 14.97 -5.90 -5.16
N VAL A 49 14.19 -6.27 -4.15
CA VAL A 49 13.85 -5.44 -2.97
C VAL A 49 14.39 -6.08 -1.70
N SER A 50 14.65 -5.27 -0.67
CA SER A 50 14.95 -5.79 0.66
C SER A 50 13.73 -5.73 1.57
N VAL A 51 13.53 -6.81 2.33
CA VAL A 51 12.46 -6.94 3.32
C VAL A 51 13.09 -6.85 4.70
N HIS A 52 12.59 -5.95 5.54
CA HIS A 52 13.03 -5.82 6.91
C HIS A 52 11.83 -5.94 7.85
N PRO A 53 11.97 -6.61 9.00
CA PRO A 53 10.95 -6.52 10.04
C PRO A 53 10.81 -5.06 10.46
N CYS A 54 9.58 -4.64 10.77
CA CYS A 54 9.37 -3.33 11.36
C CYS A 54 9.97 -3.37 12.79
N PRO A 55 10.97 -2.53 13.12
CA PRO A 55 11.71 -2.65 14.38
C PRO A 55 10.85 -2.42 15.62
N ASN A 56 9.78 -1.63 15.46
CA ASN A 56 8.71 -1.44 16.43
C ASN A 56 7.37 -1.69 15.71
N ASP A 57 6.33 -1.95 16.50
CA ASP A 57 4.96 -1.96 15.98
C ASP A 57 4.63 -0.66 15.25
N VAL A 58 3.89 -0.78 14.15
CA VAL A 58 3.43 0.37 13.36
C VAL A 58 2.43 1.15 14.23
N PRO A 59 2.71 2.41 14.58
CA PRO A 59 1.83 3.16 15.48
C PRO A 59 0.51 3.49 14.80
N ASN A 60 -0.57 3.50 15.58
CA ASN A 60 -1.87 3.96 15.11
C ASN A 60 -1.82 5.45 14.78
N ALA A 61 -2.16 5.79 13.54
CA ALA A 61 -2.20 7.19 13.11
C ALA A 61 -3.40 7.90 13.74
N THR A 62 -3.16 9.08 14.34
CA THR A 62 -4.24 9.94 14.87
C THR A 62 -4.96 10.70 13.77
N LYS A 63 -4.24 11.11 12.73
CA LYS A 63 -4.78 11.82 11.56
C LYS A 63 -3.88 11.58 10.35
N ILE A 64 -4.50 11.42 9.19
CA ILE A 64 -3.82 11.40 7.89
C ILE A 64 -4.44 12.43 6.96
N HIS A 65 -3.62 13.01 6.08
CA HIS A 65 -4.08 13.89 5.01
C HIS A 65 -3.84 13.19 3.68
N VAL A 66 -4.92 13.02 2.92
CA VAL A 66 -4.90 12.36 1.60
C VAL A 66 -5.52 13.32 0.60
N LEU A 67 -4.86 13.48 -0.54
CA LEU A 67 -5.35 14.28 -1.66
C LEU A 67 -5.59 13.35 -2.85
N PRO A 68 -6.75 13.45 -3.53
CA PRO A 68 -6.94 12.76 -4.80
C PRO A 68 -6.07 13.38 -5.90
N PHE A 69 -5.80 12.62 -6.94
CA PHE A 69 -5.23 13.17 -8.17
C PHE A 69 -6.34 13.82 -9.00
N ALA A 70 -6.03 14.94 -9.66
CA ALA A 70 -7.02 15.72 -10.40
C ALA A 70 -7.71 14.90 -11.51
N ASP A 71 -6.96 14.03 -12.19
CA ASP A 71 -7.45 13.12 -13.23
C ASP A 71 -8.31 11.97 -12.67
N SER A 72 -8.15 11.64 -11.38
CA SER A 72 -8.89 10.54 -10.74
C SER A 72 -10.28 10.93 -10.21
N ILE A 73 -10.61 12.21 -10.20
CA ILE A 73 -11.89 12.73 -9.66
C ILE A 73 -12.76 13.42 -10.70
N GLU A 74 -12.36 13.39 -11.97
CA GLU A 74 -13.17 13.91 -13.05
C GLU A 74 -14.52 13.18 -13.09
N GLY A 75 -15.63 13.93 -13.02
CA GLY A 75 -16.98 13.36 -12.98
C GLY A 75 -17.41 12.76 -11.63
N ILE A 76 -16.55 12.73 -10.61
CA ILE A 76 -16.94 12.29 -9.26
C ILE A 76 -17.64 13.45 -8.53
N THR A 77 -18.89 13.22 -8.14
CA THR A 77 -19.68 14.15 -7.33
C THR A 77 -19.85 13.63 -5.91
N GLY A 78 -20.00 14.53 -4.93
CA GLY A 78 -20.27 14.18 -3.54
C GLY A 78 -19.03 14.08 -2.66
N ASN A 79 -19.18 13.46 -1.48
CA ASN A 79 -18.13 13.41 -0.47
C ASN A 79 -17.18 12.21 -0.69
N ILE A 80 -16.00 12.48 -1.25
CA ILE A 80 -14.96 11.47 -1.53
C ILE A 80 -14.57 10.69 -0.27
N THR A 81 -14.47 11.37 0.88
CA THR A 81 -14.07 10.74 2.14
C THR A 81 -15.08 9.68 2.56
N GLN A 82 -16.36 10.00 2.54
CA GLN A 82 -17.42 9.10 2.96
C GLN A 82 -17.62 7.94 1.98
N THR A 83 -17.58 8.22 0.68
CA THR A 83 -17.90 7.22 -0.35
C THR A 83 -16.72 6.28 -0.63
N TYR A 84 -15.47 6.76 -0.54
CA TYR A 84 -14.29 5.97 -0.92
C TYR A 84 -13.36 5.70 0.27
N LEU A 85 -12.95 6.73 1.02
CA LEU A 85 -11.90 6.57 2.02
C LEU A 85 -12.36 5.78 3.25
N ILE A 86 -13.57 6.06 3.77
CA ILE A 86 -14.09 5.34 4.95
C ILE A 86 -14.20 3.84 4.67
N PRO A 87 -14.89 3.37 3.59
CA PRO A 87 -14.98 1.95 3.30
C PRO A 87 -13.63 1.28 3.06
N TYR A 88 -12.66 2.03 2.50
CA TYR A 88 -11.33 1.50 2.23
C TYR A 88 -10.50 1.24 3.49
N PHE A 89 -10.60 2.12 4.50
CA PHE A 89 -9.82 2.04 5.73
C PHE A 89 -10.52 1.36 6.90
N LYS A 90 -11.86 1.40 6.93
CA LYS A 90 -12.66 0.86 8.04
C LYS A 90 -12.35 -0.63 8.26
N ASP A 91 -12.05 -0.97 9.51
CA ASP A 91 -11.78 -2.33 10.01
C ASP A 91 -10.63 -3.09 9.32
N CYS A 92 -9.85 -2.43 8.47
CA CYS A 92 -8.78 -3.06 7.69
C CYS A 92 -7.37 -2.85 8.27
N TYR A 93 -7.18 -1.93 9.23
CA TYR A 93 -5.89 -1.60 9.87
C TYR A 93 -4.72 -1.48 8.86
N ARG A 94 -4.97 -0.83 7.72
CA ARG A 94 -4.00 -0.78 6.61
C ARG A 94 -2.80 0.09 7.01
N PRO A 95 -1.56 -0.40 6.89
CA PRO A 95 -0.39 0.46 7.07
C PRO A 95 -0.36 1.51 5.96
N VAL A 96 0.00 2.74 6.33
CA VAL A 96 0.13 3.86 5.41
C VAL A 96 1.46 4.57 5.65
N LYS A 97 2.01 5.16 4.59
CA LYS A 97 3.24 5.94 4.67
C LYS A 97 3.12 7.26 3.93
N LYS A 98 3.69 8.31 4.49
CA LYS A 98 3.72 9.63 3.84
C LYS A 98 4.39 9.54 2.48
N GLY A 99 3.69 10.01 1.44
CA GLY A 99 4.17 10.00 0.06
C GLY A 99 3.78 8.76 -0.74
N ASP A 100 3.15 7.76 -0.11
CA ASP A 100 2.57 6.64 -0.84
C ASP A 100 1.30 7.05 -1.57
N THR A 101 1.07 6.34 -2.67
CA THR A 101 -0.17 6.42 -3.44
C THR A 101 -0.95 5.13 -3.27
N PHE A 102 -2.27 5.19 -3.38
CA PHE A 102 -3.13 4.02 -3.37
C PHE A 102 -4.32 4.22 -4.31
N ILE A 103 -5.00 3.12 -4.63
CA ILE A 103 -6.20 3.14 -5.47
C ILE A 103 -7.34 2.64 -4.60
N VAL A 104 -8.42 3.42 -4.59
CA VAL A 104 -9.69 3.01 -4.00
C VAL A 104 -10.67 2.76 -5.13
N ARG A 105 -11.48 1.71 -4.99
CA ARG A 105 -12.61 1.46 -5.89
C ARG A 105 -13.87 1.70 -5.09
N GLY A 106 -14.76 2.53 -5.63
CA GLY A 106 -16.09 2.78 -5.09
C GLY A 106 -17.11 2.67 -6.21
N GLY A 107 -18.30 2.18 -5.87
CA GLY A 107 -19.36 1.87 -6.82
C GLY A 107 -20.31 0.83 -6.24
N PHE A 108 -21.38 1.32 -5.63
CA PHE A 108 -22.71 0.74 -5.77
C PHE A 108 -23.57 1.81 -6.43
#